data_AF-A0A371J9P5-F1
#
_entry.id   AF-A0A371J9P5-F1
#
_cell.length_a   1.000
_cell.length_b   1.000
_cell.length_c   1.000
_cell.angle_alpha   90.00
_cell.angle_beta   90.00
_cell.angle_gamma   90.00
#
_symmetry.space_group_name_H-M   'P 1'
#
loop_
_entity.id
_entity.type
_entity.pdbx_description
1 polymer ?
#
loop_
_entity_poly.entity_id
_entity_poly.type
_entity_poly.pdbx_seq_one_letter_code
_entity_poly.pdbx_strand_id
1 'polypeptide(L)'
;MDSMASYVWSIDYKYLVGMIGLLPIVAYLVYITSKHEEKEKYLLLKVFGFYILSRSTFNIKFGTLPIIIPIGYCIYYFFIKGEKQTNYKIKKKASILGVAMLYIGIASGHILEKVEFTDRKISTENNSIISLSEDFESIKHNLDIDHAYIDDFKLEYDKDNKIKSLSYGIIDYEKRYNVKYEKGKYLVKVQKGYKDQSTYYTYPEQYMQAKDFLEVIGRTDFIKSEDADFYSVIYNGTYDGYYECEDVYSVNLYNYTTSKIKDFSQVDHGLVISHSNVKKVGEKQTSIIDTQAYLVNYSLLNDEDLYKYEDIEITIEDIKTDEDVVIYDTFDVAYIYDKISNGGWAEVHDMSLDIKPDIFLKDNKGNVLGFCKGSSFVRRDLETTSVWYSAPSGLYEFINEYLSK
;
A
#
# COMPACT_ATOMS: atom_id res chain seq x y z
N MET A 1 33.52 6.92 29.52
CA MET A 1 33.55 5.66 28.75
C MET A 1 32.20 5.35 28.09
N ASP A 2 31.10 6.00 28.52
CA ASP A 2 29.76 5.76 27.97
C ASP A 2 29.47 6.40 26.60
N SER A 3 30.24 7.39 26.16
CA SER A 3 30.01 8.02 24.84
C SER A 3 30.56 7.23 23.65
N MET A 4 31.54 6.35 23.88
CA MET A 4 32.11 5.51 22.82
C MET A 4 31.26 4.25 22.61
N ALA A 5 30.69 3.71 23.69
CA ALA A 5 29.75 2.59 23.62
C ALA A 5 28.44 2.99 22.92
N SER A 6 27.89 4.18 23.21
CA SER A 6 26.67 4.64 22.54
C SER A 6 26.88 4.93 21.05
N TYR A 7 28.07 5.39 20.65
CA TYR A 7 28.43 5.62 19.25
C TYR A 7 28.67 4.31 18.48
N VAL A 8 29.13 3.24 19.14
CA VAL A 8 29.27 1.92 18.53
C VAL A 8 27.91 1.24 18.35
N TRP A 9 26.93 1.53 19.21
CA TRP A 9 25.56 1.03 19.09
C TRP A 9 24.69 1.79 18.07
N SER A 10 25.05 3.02 17.71
CA SER A 10 24.37 3.78 16.64
C SER A 10 24.89 3.48 15.23
N ILE A 11 25.99 2.72 15.11
CA ILE A 11 26.45 2.18 13.83
C ILE A 11 25.53 1.01 13.49
N ASP A 12 24.66 1.22 12.50
CA ASP A 12 23.82 0.16 11.93
C ASP A 12 24.67 -1.09 11.71
N TYR A 13 24.23 -2.21 12.29
CA TYR A 13 24.94 -3.49 12.36
C TYR A 13 25.50 -3.92 10.99
N LYS A 14 24.82 -3.51 9.91
CA LYS A 14 25.26 -3.69 8.51
C LYS A 14 26.63 -3.07 8.22
N TYR A 15 26.93 -1.88 8.73
CA TYR A 15 28.24 -1.24 8.57
C TYR A 15 29.33 -1.90 9.42
N LEU A 16 28.97 -2.37 10.61
CA LEU A 16 29.90 -3.02 11.54
C LEU A 16 30.36 -4.37 10.98
N VAL A 17 29.43 -5.16 10.43
CA VAL A 17 29.73 -6.40 9.69
C VAL A 17 30.58 -6.11 8.45
N GLY A 18 30.27 -5.04 7.71
CA GLY A 18 31.06 -4.61 6.55
C GLY A 18 32.51 -4.26 6.89
N MET A 19 32.73 -3.54 8.01
CA MET A 19 34.07 -3.17 8.47
C MET A 19 34.87 -4.38 8.99
N ILE A 20 34.25 -5.27 9.77
CA ILE A 20 34.90 -6.51 10.24
C ILE A 20 35.32 -7.38 9.04
N GLY A 21 34.48 -7.47 8.00
CA GLY A 21 34.79 -8.21 6.79
C GLY A 21 35.96 -7.64 5.97
N LEU A 22 36.24 -6.34 6.06
CA LEU A 22 37.33 -5.68 5.33
C LEU A 22 38.72 -5.92 5.95
N LEU A 23 38.81 -6.09 7.27
CA LEU A 23 40.08 -6.24 7.98
C LEU A 23 40.91 -7.46 7.52
N PRO A 24 40.33 -8.69 7.37
CA PRO A 24 41.05 -9.84 6.85
C PRO A 24 41.57 -9.62 5.42
N ILE A 25 40.83 -8.89 4.59
CA ILE A 25 41.21 -8.59 3.20
C ILE A 25 42.44 -7.69 3.19
N VAL A 26 42.41 -6.60 3.96
CA VAL A 26 43.53 -5.67 4.09
C VAL A 26 44.76 -6.40 4.65
N ALA A 27 44.59 -7.19 5.72
CA ALA A 27 45.67 -7.98 6.31
C ALA A 27 46.29 -8.95 5.30
N TYR A 28 45.47 -9.65 4.52
CA TYR A 28 45.95 -10.56 3.48
C TYR A 28 46.69 -9.81 2.34
N LEU A 29 46.19 -8.65 1.90
CA LEU A 29 46.86 -7.82 0.89
C LEU A 29 48.24 -7.31 1.36
N VAL A 30 48.35 -6.92 2.63
CA VAL A 30 49.63 -6.55 3.26
C VAL A 30 50.56 -7.77 3.34
N TYR A 31 50.03 -8.92 3.77
CA TYR A 31 50.79 -10.17 3.86
C TYR A 31 51.37 -10.58 2.50
N ILE A 32 50.59 -10.60 1.42
CA ILE A 32 51.12 -10.98 0.10
C ILE A 32 52.15 -9.97 -0.42
N THR A 33 52.01 -8.69 -0.04
CA THR A 33 52.99 -7.64 -0.39
C THR A 33 54.34 -7.83 0.32
N SER A 34 54.33 -8.39 1.53
CA SER A 34 55.57 -8.74 2.26
C SER A 34 56.37 -9.85 1.58
N LYS A 35 55.76 -10.61 0.66
CA LYS A 35 56.38 -11.73 -0.08
C LYS A 35 56.93 -11.33 -1.45
N HIS A 36 57.30 -10.06 -1.62
CA HIS A 36 57.81 -9.52 -2.89
C HIS A 36 59.09 -10.21 -3.36
N GLU A 37 59.13 -10.52 -4.66
CA GLU A 37 60.27 -11.15 -5.33
C GLU A 37 61.33 -10.09 -5.67
N GLU A 38 60.88 -8.87 -6.01
CA GLU A 38 61.74 -7.76 -6.43
C GLU A 38 61.30 -6.44 -5.76
N LYS A 39 62.27 -5.56 -5.49
CA LYS A 39 61.97 -4.22 -4.96
C LYS A 39 61.22 -3.40 -6.00
N GLU A 40 59.99 -3.01 -5.67
CA GLU A 40 59.14 -2.21 -6.55
C GLU A 40 58.58 -0.99 -5.81
N LYS A 41 58.72 0.19 -6.41
CA LYS A 41 58.17 1.43 -5.86
C LYS A 41 56.65 1.35 -5.79
N TYR A 42 56.08 1.68 -4.64
CA TYR A 42 54.64 1.69 -4.38
C TYR A 42 53.95 0.32 -4.57
N LEU A 43 54.64 -0.79 -4.32
CA LEU A 43 54.09 -2.13 -4.52
C LEU A 43 52.75 -2.34 -3.80
N LEU A 44 52.63 -1.91 -2.54
CA LEU A 44 51.39 -2.03 -1.76
C LEU A 44 50.22 -1.33 -2.47
N LEU A 45 50.42 -0.09 -2.91
CA LEU A 45 49.40 0.67 -3.63
C LEU A 45 49.01 -0.01 -4.96
N LYS A 46 49.98 -0.54 -5.69
CA LYS A 46 49.72 -1.29 -6.93
C LYS A 46 48.90 -2.56 -6.65
N VAL A 47 49.23 -3.30 -5.59
CA VAL A 47 48.48 -4.49 -5.15
C VAL A 47 47.04 -4.15 -4.80
N PHE A 48 46.80 -3.07 -4.05
CA PHE A 48 45.45 -2.55 -3.81
C PHE A 48 44.74 -2.15 -5.12
N GLY A 49 45.45 -1.48 -6.02
CA GLY A 49 44.93 -1.12 -7.34
C GLY A 49 44.47 -2.33 -8.16
N PHE A 50 45.25 -3.41 -8.19
CA PHE A 50 44.86 -4.66 -8.86
C PHE A 50 43.65 -5.34 -8.22
N TYR A 51 43.56 -5.34 -6.88
CA TYR A 51 42.40 -5.84 -6.15
C TYR A 51 41.13 -5.04 -6.48
N ILE A 52 41.20 -3.71 -6.41
CA ILE A 52 40.06 -2.81 -6.71
C ILE A 52 39.65 -2.93 -8.18
N LEU A 53 40.61 -2.82 -9.10
CA LEU A 53 40.36 -2.96 -10.54
C LEU A 53 39.60 -4.25 -10.84
N SER A 54 40.03 -5.37 -10.24
CA SER A 54 39.43 -6.68 -10.54
C SER A 54 38.02 -6.86 -9.94
N ARG A 55 37.58 -5.99 -9.02
CA ARG A 55 36.18 -5.94 -8.55
C ARG A 55 35.27 -5.12 -9.47
N SER A 56 35.81 -4.34 -10.41
CA SER A 56 35.01 -3.53 -11.31
C SER A 56 34.19 -4.41 -12.25
N THR A 57 32.88 -4.15 -12.30
CA THR A 57 31.91 -4.89 -13.09
C THR A 57 31.27 -4.06 -14.17
N PHE A 58 30.89 -4.73 -15.25
CA PHE A 58 29.94 -4.24 -16.23
C PHE A 58 28.67 -5.09 -16.11
N ASN A 59 27.52 -4.44 -15.90
CA ASN A 59 26.23 -5.12 -15.75
C ASN A 59 25.43 -4.93 -17.04
N ILE A 60 25.11 -6.04 -17.71
CA ILE A 60 24.28 -6.05 -18.91
C ILE A 60 22.97 -6.75 -18.56
N LYS A 61 21.85 -6.04 -18.69
CA LYS A 61 20.52 -6.61 -18.54
C LYS A 61 20.06 -7.19 -19.88
N PHE A 62 19.93 -8.51 -19.96
CA PHE A 62 19.25 -9.20 -21.06
C PHE A 62 17.88 -9.69 -20.56
N GLY A 63 16.82 -8.91 -20.80
CA GLY A 63 15.51 -9.20 -20.24
C GLY A 63 15.53 -9.22 -18.71
N THR A 64 15.09 -10.33 -18.10
CA THR A 64 15.05 -10.53 -16.65
C THR A 64 16.36 -11.04 -16.03
N LEU A 65 17.36 -11.41 -16.84
CA LEU A 65 18.65 -11.95 -16.36
C LEU A 65 19.75 -10.88 -16.42
N PRO A 66 20.19 -10.32 -15.28
CA PRO A 66 21.36 -9.45 -15.23
C PRO A 66 22.64 -10.29 -15.34
N ILE A 67 23.46 -10.04 -16.36
CA ILE A 67 24.78 -10.66 -16.51
C ILE A 67 25.83 -9.69 -15.96
N ILE A 68 26.57 -10.14 -14.93
CA ILE A 68 27.64 -9.37 -14.30
C ILE A 68 28.98 -9.87 -14.83
N ILE A 69 29.66 -9.02 -15.59
CA ILE A 69 30.98 -9.30 -16.18
C ILE A 69 32.06 -8.58 -15.37
N PRO A 70 33.08 -9.26 -14.82
CA PRO A 70 34.19 -8.63 -14.10
C PRO A 70 35.18 -7.98 -15.07
N ILE A 71 34.76 -6.88 -15.71
CA ILE A 71 35.52 -6.23 -16.79
C ILE A 71 36.92 -5.80 -16.38
N GLY A 72 37.12 -5.41 -15.12
CA GLY A 72 38.45 -5.04 -14.65
C GLY A 72 39.41 -6.22 -14.53
N TYR A 73 38.88 -7.44 -14.29
CA TYR A 73 39.68 -8.66 -14.43
C TYR A 73 39.99 -8.98 -15.89
N CYS A 74 39.06 -8.74 -16.82
CA CYS A 74 39.34 -8.85 -18.25
C CYS A 74 40.46 -7.88 -18.67
N ILE A 75 40.42 -6.63 -18.18
CA ILE A 75 41.49 -5.65 -18.43
C ILE A 75 42.83 -6.17 -17.91
N TYR A 76 42.85 -6.67 -16.67
CA TYR A 76 44.05 -7.32 -16.11
C TYR A 76 44.53 -8.47 -17.01
N TYR A 77 43.63 -9.37 -17.41
CA TYR A 77 43.96 -10.59 -18.14
C TYR A 77 44.48 -10.33 -19.56
N PHE A 78 43.86 -9.41 -20.29
CA PHE A 78 44.19 -9.15 -21.69
C PHE A 78 45.32 -8.12 -21.89
N PHE A 79 45.40 -7.09 -21.05
CA PHE A 79 46.30 -5.95 -21.28
C PHE A 79 47.46 -5.86 -20.29
N ILE A 80 47.34 -6.44 -19.10
CA ILE A 80 48.30 -6.23 -18.00
C ILE A 80 49.03 -7.53 -17.62
N LYS A 81 48.44 -8.69 -17.87
CA LYS A 81 49.02 -10.00 -17.54
C LYS A 81 50.24 -10.29 -18.41
N GLY A 82 51.42 -10.31 -17.79
CA GLY A 82 52.65 -10.77 -18.42
C GLY A 82 53.74 -11.07 -17.40
N GLU A 83 54.52 -12.13 -17.64
CA GLU A 83 55.63 -12.56 -16.76
C GLU A 83 56.78 -11.55 -16.71
N LYS A 84 56.81 -10.59 -17.65
CA LYS A 84 57.79 -9.49 -17.67
C LYS A 84 57.52 -8.41 -16.61
N GLN A 85 56.42 -8.49 -15.88
CA GLN A 85 56.14 -7.54 -14.79
C GLN A 85 56.84 -7.97 -13.50
N THR A 86 57.55 -7.03 -12.89
CA THR A 86 58.03 -7.09 -11.52
C THR A 86 56.87 -7.51 -10.58
N ASN A 87 57.11 -8.49 -9.70
CA ASN A 87 56.12 -8.99 -8.74
C ASN A 87 54.79 -9.48 -9.35
N TYR A 88 54.79 -10.04 -10.57
CA TYR A 88 53.55 -10.45 -11.25
C TYR A 88 52.69 -11.43 -10.43
N LYS A 89 53.30 -12.35 -9.67
CA LYS A 89 52.58 -13.36 -8.88
C LYS A 89 51.72 -12.73 -7.79
N ILE A 90 52.20 -11.66 -7.14
CA ILE A 90 51.47 -10.96 -6.08
C ILE A 90 50.30 -10.19 -6.67
N LYS A 91 50.55 -9.47 -7.78
CA LYS A 91 49.51 -8.73 -8.51
C LYS A 91 48.42 -9.68 -9.02
N LYS A 92 48.79 -10.86 -9.54
CA LYS A 92 47.86 -11.94 -9.92
C LYS A 92 47.00 -12.41 -8.75
N LYS A 93 47.62 -12.68 -7.58
CA LYS A 93 46.89 -13.09 -6.37
C LYS A 93 45.89 -12.01 -5.92
N ALA A 94 46.29 -10.74 -5.96
CA ALA A 94 45.41 -9.62 -5.63
C ALA A 94 44.23 -9.49 -6.59
N SER A 95 44.46 -9.65 -7.90
CA SER A 95 43.41 -9.66 -8.91
C SER A 95 42.43 -10.81 -8.74
N ILE A 96 42.93 -12.02 -8.49
CA ILE A 96 42.08 -13.21 -8.23
C ILE A 96 41.24 -12.99 -6.96
N LEU A 97 41.83 -12.44 -5.89
CA LEU A 97 41.09 -12.11 -4.67
C LEU A 97 39.97 -11.09 -4.93
N GLY A 98 40.22 -10.08 -5.78
CA GLY A 98 39.21 -9.10 -6.16
C GLY A 98 38.00 -9.76 -6.83
N VAL A 99 38.22 -10.65 -7.79
CA VAL A 99 37.14 -11.41 -8.44
C VAL A 99 36.43 -12.36 -7.46
N ALA A 100 37.18 -13.04 -6.59
CA ALA A 100 36.59 -13.92 -5.58
C ALA A 100 35.64 -13.13 -4.65
N MET A 101 36.06 -11.94 -4.20
CA MET A 101 35.26 -11.07 -3.36
C MET A 101 34.04 -10.49 -4.08
N LEU A 102 34.14 -10.25 -5.39
CA LEU A 102 32.98 -9.86 -6.20
C LEU A 102 31.91 -10.97 -6.16
N TYR A 103 32.28 -12.22 -6.46
CA TYR A 103 31.33 -13.33 -6.45
C TYR A 103 30.78 -13.65 -5.07
N ILE A 104 31.60 -13.54 -4.02
CA ILE A 104 31.14 -13.65 -2.63
C ILE A 104 30.09 -12.56 -2.35
N GLY A 105 30.34 -11.32 -2.76
CA GLY A 105 29.39 -10.22 -2.58
C GLY A 105 28.03 -10.48 -3.26
N ILE A 106 28.05 -10.98 -4.51
CA ILE A 106 26.84 -11.34 -5.25
C ILE A 106 26.09 -12.48 -4.56
N ALA A 107 26.80 -13.56 -4.19
CA ALA A 107 26.21 -14.69 -3.49
C ALA A 107 25.61 -14.27 -2.13
N SER A 108 26.33 -13.46 -1.36
CA SER A 108 25.85 -12.91 -0.10
C SER A 108 24.59 -12.08 -0.28
N GLY A 109 24.50 -11.25 -1.34
CA GLY A 109 23.29 -10.50 -1.64
C GLY A 109 22.07 -11.40 -1.87
N HIS A 110 22.22 -12.46 -2.68
CA HIS A 110 21.15 -13.43 -2.89
C HIS A 110 20.77 -14.23 -1.63
N ILE A 111 21.76 -14.56 -0.80
CA ILE A 111 21.51 -15.23 0.48
C ILE A 111 20.74 -14.30 1.42
N LEU A 112 21.15 -13.04 1.53
CA LEU A 112 20.48 -12.05 2.38
C LEU A 112 19.03 -11.85 1.95
N GLU A 113 18.81 -11.65 0.65
CA GLU A 113 17.47 -11.53 0.07
C GLU A 113 16.62 -12.75 0.40
N LYS A 114 17.15 -13.96 0.19
CA LYS A 114 16.43 -15.19 0.53
C LYS A 114 16.08 -15.26 2.02
N VAL A 115 17.02 -14.93 2.90
CA VAL A 115 16.82 -14.95 4.37
C VAL A 115 15.78 -13.92 4.81
N GLU A 116 15.81 -12.74 4.20
CA GLU A 116 14.91 -11.63 4.46
C GLU A 116 13.46 -11.95 4.05
N PHE A 117 13.26 -12.60 2.90
CA PHE A 117 11.94 -12.98 2.37
C PHE A 117 11.58 -14.44 2.67
N THR A 118 12.18 -15.05 3.70
CA THR A 118 11.83 -16.41 4.11
C THR A 118 10.58 -16.42 4.96
N ASP A 119 9.59 -17.23 4.57
CA ASP A 119 8.38 -17.49 5.35
C ASP A 119 8.70 -17.92 6.81
N ARG A 120 7.91 -17.43 7.77
CA ARG A 120 8.03 -17.79 9.18
C ARG A 120 6.85 -18.62 9.65
N LYS A 121 7.12 -19.48 10.64
CA LYS A 121 6.09 -20.21 11.38
C LYS A 121 6.23 -19.83 12.85
N ILE A 122 5.19 -19.25 13.42
CA ILE A 122 5.15 -18.79 14.80
C ILE A 122 4.10 -19.63 15.50
N SER A 123 4.48 -20.36 16.54
CA SER A 123 3.53 -21.19 17.30
C SER A 123 2.82 -20.30 18.31
N THR A 124 1.52 -20.53 18.50
CA THR A 124 0.74 -19.90 19.56
C THR A 124 -0.10 -20.95 20.26
N GLU A 125 -0.31 -20.79 21.57
CA GLU A 125 -1.29 -21.57 22.31
C GLU A 125 -2.69 -20.96 22.22
N ASN A 126 -2.78 -19.72 21.74
CA ASN A 126 -4.03 -19.01 21.58
C ASN A 126 -4.79 -19.48 20.34
N ASN A 127 -6.10 -19.54 20.48
CA ASN A 127 -7.02 -19.89 19.41
C ASN A 127 -8.31 -19.05 19.45
N SER A 128 -8.28 -17.88 20.10
CA SER A 128 -9.44 -17.04 20.32
C SER A 128 -9.30 -15.73 19.55
N ILE A 129 -10.42 -15.16 19.08
CA ILE A 129 -10.38 -13.84 18.41
C ILE A 129 -9.93 -12.73 19.37
N ILE A 130 -10.07 -12.92 20.69
CA ILE A 130 -9.72 -11.92 21.70
C ILE A 130 -8.20 -11.73 21.79
N SER A 131 -7.41 -12.76 21.49
CA SER A 131 -5.95 -12.72 21.58
C SER A 131 -5.27 -12.17 20.33
N LEU A 132 -6.01 -11.85 19.26
CA LEU A 132 -5.44 -11.51 17.95
C LEU A 132 -4.43 -10.36 18.01
N SER A 133 -4.72 -9.32 18.79
CA SER A 133 -3.83 -8.15 18.95
C SER A 133 -2.52 -8.52 19.66
N GLU A 134 -2.59 -9.36 20.71
CA GLU A 134 -1.42 -9.83 21.46
C GLU A 134 -0.57 -10.83 20.64
N ASP A 135 -1.24 -11.74 19.91
CA ASP A 135 -0.60 -12.66 18.99
C ASP A 135 0.13 -11.88 17.88
N PHE A 136 -0.46 -10.80 17.39
CA PHE A 136 0.16 -9.93 16.39
C PHE A 136 1.40 -9.20 16.93
N GLU A 137 1.41 -8.72 18.17
CA GLU A 137 2.61 -8.13 18.78
C GLU A 137 3.79 -9.12 18.81
N SER A 138 3.49 -10.40 19.08
CA SER A 138 4.50 -11.46 18.99
C SER A 138 5.02 -11.62 17.56
N ILE A 139 4.15 -11.55 16.55
CA ILE A 139 4.54 -11.58 15.13
C ILE A 139 5.39 -10.37 14.78
N LYS A 140 4.97 -9.17 15.17
CA LYS A 140 5.66 -7.89 14.96
C LYS A 140 7.09 -7.95 15.50
N HIS A 141 7.26 -8.41 16.74
CA HIS A 141 8.56 -8.56 17.38
C HIS A 141 9.46 -9.61 16.70
N ASN A 142 8.91 -10.77 16.32
CA ASN A 142 9.69 -11.85 15.67
C ASN A 142 10.17 -11.49 14.27
N LEU A 143 9.49 -10.56 13.60
CA LEU A 143 9.77 -10.15 12.23
C LEU A 143 10.41 -8.76 12.11
N ASP A 144 10.60 -8.06 13.24
CA ASP A 144 11.10 -6.69 13.29
C ASP A 144 10.29 -5.75 12.39
N ILE A 145 8.95 -5.87 12.45
CA ILE A 145 8.03 -5.02 11.69
C ILE A 145 7.85 -3.72 12.47
N ASP A 146 8.07 -2.57 11.83
CA ASP A 146 7.93 -1.27 12.48
C ASP A 146 6.54 -0.68 12.23
N HIS A 147 6.25 -0.40 10.96
CA HIS A 147 5.00 0.19 10.48
C HIS A 147 4.12 -0.92 9.91
N ALA A 148 2.96 -1.15 10.52
CA ALA A 148 2.14 -2.31 10.20
C ALA A 148 0.69 -1.89 10.04
N TYR A 149 0.27 -1.66 8.80
CA TYR A 149 -1.11 -1.30 8.49
C TYR A 149 -1.86 -2.52 7.96
N ILE A 150 -3.13 -2.66 8.34
CA ILE A 150 -3.98 -3.72 7.82
C ILE A 150 -4.28 -3.44 6.35
N ASP A 151 -4.22 -4.48 5.52
CA ASP A 151 -4.49 -4.41 4.07
C ASP A 151 -5.79 -5.17 3.75
N ASP A 152 -5.85 -6.43 4.16
CA ASP A 152 -7.01 -7.29 4.00
C ASP A 152 -7.17 -8.18 5.23
N PHE A 153 -8.40 -8.59 5.54
CA PHE A 153 -8.68 -9.45 6.68
C PHE A 153 -9.85 -10.37 6.41
N LYS A 154 -9.69 -11.66 6.76
CA LYS A 154 -10.71 -12.69 6.71
C LYS A 154 -10.59 -13.59 7.93
N LEU A 155 -11.68 -13.74 8.66
CA LEU A 155 -11.76 -14.53 9.88
C LEU A 155 -13.07 -15.30 9.91
N GLU A 156 -12.99 -16.57 10.33
CA GLU A 156 -14.14 -17.35 10.74
C GLU A 156 -13.95 -17.81 12.18
N TYR A 157 -14.98 -17.66 13.01
CA TYR A 157 -14.93 -18.06 14.42
C TYR A 157 -16.27 -18.63 14.92
N ASP A 158 -16.22 -19.43 15.97
CA ASP A 158 -17.41 -20.06 16.55
C ASP A 158 -18.07 -19.24 17.68
N LYS A 159 -19.13 -19.79 18.27
CA LYS A 159 -19.87 -19.17 19.38
C LYS A 159 -19.04 -18.96 20.64
N ASP A 160 -17.98 -19.74 20.82
CA ASP A 160 -17.05 -19.62 21.94
C ASP A 160 -15.86 -18.70 21.61
N ASN A 161 -15.98 -17.88 20.55
CA ASN A 161 -14.93 -16.98 20.06
C ASN A 161 -13.66 -17.71 19.58
N LYS A 162 -13.71 -19.01 19.31
CA LYS A 162 -12.55 -19.77 18.82
C LYS A 162 -12.41 -19.61 17.31
N ILE A 163 -11.18 -19.34 16.88
CA ILE A 163 -10.77 -19.17 15.49
C ILE A 163 -10.87 -20.53 14.78
N LYS A 164 -11.65 -20.56 13.70
CA LYS A 164 -11.71 -21.67 12.75
C LYS A 164 -10.75 -21.47 11.59
N SER A 165 -10.69 -20.23 11.09
CA SER A 165 -9.84 -19.82 9.97
C SER A 165 -9.49 -18.36 10.13
N LEU A 166 -8.26 -17.98 9.83
CA LEU A 166 -7.83 -16.58 9.84
C LEU A 166 -6.77 -16.38 8.77
N SER A 167 -6.95 -15.31 8.00
CA SER A 167 -5.98 -14.82 7.02
C SER A 167 -6.03 -13.30 7.01
N TYR A 168 -4.88 -12.64 7.05
CA TYR A 168 -4.82 -11.19 6.91
C TYR A 168 -3.52 -10.71 6.29
N GLY A 169 -3.61 -9.61 5.56
CA GLY A 169 -2.51 -8.89 4.93
C GLY A 169 -2.08 -7.71 5.78
N ILE A 170 -0.77 -7.50 5.89
CA ILE A 170 -0.16 -6.33 6.49
C ILE A 170 0.77 -5.68 5.48
N ILE A 171 0.71 -4.36 5.39
CA ILE A 171 1.65 -3.55 4.62
C ILE A 171 2.61 -2.84 5.58
N ASP A 172 3.88 -2.93 5.22
CA ASP A 172 5.03 -2.17 5.73
C ASP A 172 5.70 -1.50 4.52
N TYR A 173 6.50 -0.46 4.74
CA TYR A 173 7.05 0.40 3.68
C TYR A 173 7.64 -0.35 2.48
N GLU A 174 8.38 -1.43 2.73
CA GLU A 174 9.03 -2.21 1.68
C GLU A 174 8.53 -3.65 1.57
N LYS A 175 7.59 -4.06 2.43
CA LYS A 175 7.21 -5.47 2.62
C LYS A 175 5.71 -5.63 2.79
N ARG A 176 5.18 -6.71 2.20
CA ARG A 176 3.84 -7.20 2.50
C ARG A 176 3.94 -8.52 3.24
N TYR A 177 3.21 -8.64 4.33
CA TYR A 177 3.12 -9.87 5.12
C TYR A 177 1.73 -10.46 4.95
N ASN A 178 1.65 -11.74 4.62
CA ASN A 178 0.39 -12.48 4.62
C ASN A 178 0.41 -13.47 5.77
N VAL A 179 -0.42 -13.25 6.77
CA VAL A 179 -0.52 -14.08 7.97
C VAL A 179 -1.69 -15.03 7.81
N LYS A 180 -1.48 -16.32 8.10
CA LYS A 180 -2.53 -17.34 8.15
C LYS A 180 -2.45 -18.14 9.43
N TYR A 181 -3.60 -18.45 10.03
CA TYR A 181 -3.69 -19.35 11.17
C TYR A 181 -4.04 -20.77 10.72
N GLU A 182 -3.17 -21.72 11.01
CA GLU A 182 -3.39 -23.13 10.72
C GLU A 182 -2.88 -24.01 11.87
N LYS A 183 -3.77 -24.80 12.47
CA LYS A 183 -3.42 -25.84 13.47
C LYS A 183 -2.57 -25.30 14.65
N GLY A 184 -2.96 -24.18 15.24
CA GLY A 184 -2.25 -23.56 16.38
C GLY A 184 -0.96 -22.84 15.99
N LYS A 185 -0.79 -22.48 14.72
CA LYS A 185 0.40 -21.78 14.24
C LYS A 185 0.02 -20.67 13.27
N TYR A 186 0.73 -19.57 13.36
CA TYR A 186 0.75 -18.53 12.35
C TYR A 186 1.81 -18.85 11.30
N LEU A 187 1.37 -18.96 10.05
CA LEU A 187 2.21 -19.01 8.86
C LEU A 187 2.28 -17.59 8.30
N VAL A 188 3.46 -16.98 8.33
CA VAL A 188 3.67 -15.62 7.82
C VAL A 188 4.50 -15.70 6.55
N LYS A 189 3.90 -15.33 5.42
CA LYS A 189 4.60 -15.19 4.13
C LYS A 189 5.06 -13.77 3.95
N VAL A 190 6.34 -13.59 3.65
CA VAL A 190 6.97 -12.28 3.48
C VAL A 190 7.22 -12.03 2.00
N GLN A 191 6.70 -10.93 1.49
CA GLN A 191 6.83 -10.55 0.08
C GLN A 191 7.42 -9.14 -0.03
N LYS A 192 8.11 -8.88 -1.15
CA LYS A 192 8.50 -7.51 -1.50
C LYS A 192 7.25 -6.69 -1.74
N GLY A 193 7.14 -5.55 -1.07
CA GLY A 193 6.14 -4.53 -1.37
C GLY A 193 6.36 -3.96 -2.78
N TYR A 194 5.31 -3.40 -3.37
CA TYR A 194 5.41 -2.72 -4.66
C TYR A 194 6.28 -1.47 -4.52
N LYS A 195 7.54 -1.52 -4.99
CA LYS A 195 8.36 -0.33 -5.24
C LYS A 195 7.83 0.41 -6.47
N ASP A 196 6.63 0.97 -6.40
CA ASP A 196 6.28 2.03 -7.33
C ASP A 196 6.81 3.34 -6.77
N GLN A 197 7.93 3.83 -7.30
CA GLN A 197 8.63 5.04 -6.85
C GLN A 197 7.84 6.34 -7.10
N SER A 198 6.58 6.24 -7.52
CA SER A 198 5.70 7.35 -7.89
C SER A 198 4.68 7.73 -6.82
N THR A 199 4.50 6.90 -5.79
CA THR A 199 3.65 7.25 -4.64
C THR A 199 4.49 7.12 -3.38
N TYR A 200 4.94 8.27 -2.85
CA TYR A 200 5.00 8.37 -1.40
C TYR A 200 3.62 7.90 -0.93
N TYR A 201 3.54 6.73 -0.31
CA TYR A 201 2.41 6.37 0.52
C TYR A 201 2.40 7.41 1.66
N THR A 202 1.87 8.59 1.38
CA THR A 202 1.08 9.32 2.36
C THR A 202 0.01 8.29 2.69
N TYR A 203 0.22 7.47 3.73
CA TYR A 203 -0.80 6.54 4.17
C TYR A 203 -2.06 7.40 4.37
N PRO A 204 -3.09 7.29 3.50
CA PRO A 204 -4.29 8.07 3.69
C PRO A 204 -4.81 7.78 5.09
N GLU A 205 -5.53 8.73 5.68
CA GLU A 205 -6.26 8.63 6.96
C GLU A 205 -7.18 7.38 7.04
N GLN A 206 -7.29 6.64 5.94
CA GLN A 206 -8.05 5.43 5.69
C GLN A 206 -7.38 4.12 6.13
N TYR A 207 -6.07 4.10 6.43
CA TYR A 207 -5.39 2.89 6.91
C TYR A 207 -5.32 2.83 8.43
N MET A 208 -5.73 1.70 9.00
CA MET A 208 -5.64 1.44 10.44
C MET A 208 -4.38 0.63 10.77
N GLN A 209 -3.73 0.92 11.90
CA GLN A 209 -2.66 0.06 12.42
C GLN A 209 -3.23 -1.34 12.65
N ALA A 210 -2.50 -2.36 12.18
CA ALA A 210 -2.94 -3.75 12.24
C ALA A 210 -3.25 -4.20 13.67
N LYS A 211 -2.47 -3.75 14.65
CA LYS A 211 -2.73 -4.03 16.07
C LYS A 211 -4.10 -3.54 16.51
N ASP A 212 -4.40 -2.27 16.23
CA ASP A 212 -5.64 -1.61 16.67
C ASP A 212 -6.84 -2.24 15.96
N PHE A 213 -6.70 -2.54 14.65
CA PHE A 213 -7.71 -3.27 13.89
C PHE A 213 -8.00 -4.64 14.52
N LEU A 214 -6.97 -5.43 14.83
CA LEU A 214 -7.12 -6.76 15.43
C LEU A 214 -7.72 -6.68 16.85
N GLU A 215 -7.42 -5.62 17.60
CA GLU A 215 -8.05 -5.37 18.90
C GLU A 215 -9.54 -5.05 18.74
N VAL A 216 -9.92 -4.23 17.76
CA VAL A 216 -11.32 -3.96 17.41
C VAL A 216 -12.04 -5.27 17.07
N ILE A 217 -11.47 -6.13 16.22
CA ILE A 217 -12.07 -7.44 15.91
C ILE A 217 -12.24 -8.31 17.16
N GLY A 218 -11.25 -8.30 18.06
CA GLY A 218 -11.27 -9.13 19.27
C GLY A 218 -12.24 -8.65 20.35
N ARG A 219 -12.64 -7.37 20.33
CA ARG A 219 -13.40 -6.73 21.42
C ARG A 219 -14.76 -6.16 21.03
N THR A 220 -15.05 -6.00 19.74
CA THR A 220 -16.34 -5.46 19.30
C THR A 220 -17.48 -6.43 19.62
N ASP A 221 -18.55 -5.88 20.19
CA ASP A 221 -19.79 -6.61 20.45
C ASP A 221 -20.61 -6.78 19.16
N PHE A 222 -20.13 -7.65 18.28
CA PHE A 222 -20.84 -7.98 17.04
C PHE A 222 -22.22 -8.59 17.33
N ILE A 223 -23.19 -8.28 16.47
CA ILE A 223 -24.54 -8.83 16.58
C ILE A 223 -24.49 -10.28 16.12
N LYS A 224 -24.90 -11.18 17.02
CA LYS A 224 -24.84 -12.62 16.82
C LYS A 224 -26.23 -13.22 16.82
N SER A 225 -26.59 -13.93 15.76
CA SER A 225 -27.82 -14.70 15.69
C SER A 225 -27.67 -16.03 16.43
N GLU A 226 -28.71 -16.44 17.18
CA GLU A 226 -28.76 -17.76 17.82
C GLU A 226 -28.78 -18.90 16.79
N ASP A 227 -29.37 -18.66 15.62
CA ASP A 227 -29.49 -19.62 14.51
C ASP A 227 -28.19 -19.82 13.71
N ALA A 228 -27.16 -18.99 13.96
CA ALA A 228 -25.87 -19.12 13.32
C ALA A 228 -25.11 -20.35 13.84
N ASP A 229 -24.33 -20.99 12.98
CA ASP A 229 -23.38 -22.05 13.37
C ASP A 229 -21.97 -21.49 13.62
N PHE A 230 -21.64 -20.37 12.97
CA PHE A 230 -20.40 -19.63 13.12
C PHE A 230 -20.53 -18.23 12.52
N TYR A 231 -19.49 -17.42 12.69
CA TYR A 231 -19.44 -16.04 12.24
C TYR A 231 -18.28 -15.84 11.28
N SER A 232 -18.46 -14.96 10.31
CA SER A 232 -17.43 -14.56 9.35
C SER A 232 -17.19 -13.05 9.46
N VAL A 233 -15.93 -12.64 9.43
CA VAL A 233 -15.52 -11.24 9.42
C VAL A 233 -14.62 -10.99 8.23
N ILE A 234 -14.94 -9.95 7.44
CA ILE A 234 -14.22 -9.61 6.21
C ILE A 234 -13.94 -8.11 6.18
N TYR A 235 -12.72 -7.76 5.77
CA TYR A 235 -12.30 -6.42 5.38
C TYR A 235 -11.44 -6.54 4.11
N ASN A 236 -11.73 -5.72 3.09
CA ASN A 236 -11.12 -5.81 1.77
C ASN A 236 -10.23 -4.60 1.41
N GLY A 237 -9.83 -3.77 2.38
CA GLY A 237 -8.82 -2.72 2.16
C GLY A 237 -9.34 -1.40 1.56
N THR A 238 -10.59 -1.34 1.07
CA THR A 238 -11.16 -0.12 0.47
C THR A 238 -12.57 0.19 0.94
N TYR A 239 -12.97 1.45 0.73
CA TYR A 239 -14.27 2.03 1.08
C TYR A 239 -15.45 1.50 0.24
N ASP A 240 -15.21 0.70 -0.80
CA ASP A 240 -16.21 0.35 -1.82
C ASP A 240 -17.14 -0.82 -1.43
N GLY A 241 -17.12 -1.28 -0.18
CA GLY A 241 -17.77 -2.52 0.26
C GLY A 241 -19.20 -2.42 0.81
N TYR A 242 -19.79 -1.23 0.97
CA TYR A 242 -20.99 -1.06 1.82
C TYR A 242 -22.32 -1.15 1.09
N TYR A 243 -22.31 -1.14 -0.25
CA TYR A 243 -23.52 -1.09 -1.07
C TYR A 243 -24.42 -2.34 -0.93
N GLU A 244 -24.00 -3.37 -0.21
CA GLU A 244 -24.73 -4.63 -0.02
C GLU A 244 -25.20 -4.88 1.43
N CYS A 245 -24.99 -3.95 2.38
CA CYS A 245 -25.37 -4.14 3.78
C CYS A 245 -26.63 -3.34 4.15
N GLU A 246 -27.65 -4.01 4.68
CA GLU A 246 -28.90 -3.36 5.13
C GLU A 246 -28.73 -2.59 6.46
N ASP A 247 -27.85 -3.08 7.33
CA ASP A 247 -27.63 -2.51 8.66
C ASP A 247 -26.16 -2.11 8.89
N VAL A 248 -25.97 -0.83 9.22
CA VAL A 248 -24.65 -0.24 9.48
C VAL A 248 -24.55 0.24 10.93
N TYR A 249 -23.43 -0.04 11.57
CA TYR A 249 -23.13 0.30 12.96
C TYR A 249 -21.80 1.05 13.05
N SER A 250 -21.73 2.05 13.93
CA SER A 250 -20.47 2.63 14.36
C SER A 250 -19.86 1.84 15.51
N VAL A 251 -18.54 1.73 15.54
CA VAL A 251 -17.79 1.15 16.66
C VAL A 251 -17.11 2.26 17.45
N ASN A 252 -17.38 2.32 18.75
CA ASN A 252 -16.67 3.23 19.65
C ASN A 252 -15.30 2.64 20.03
N LEU A 253 -14.21 3.29 19.64
CA LEU A 253 -12.84 2.78 19.86
C LEU A 253 -12.39 2.77 21.33
N TYR A 254 -13.10 3.43 22.24
CA TYR A 254 -12.75 3.46 23.66
C TYR A 254 -13.31 2.28 24.44
N ASN A 255 -14.48 1.77 24.05
CA ASN A 255 -15.21 0.74 24.79
C ASN A 255 -15.76 -0.39 23.91
N TYR A 256 -15.55 -0.32 22.60
CA TYR A 256 -15.94 -1.31 21.57
C TYR A 256 -17.45 -1.58 21.46
N THR A 257 -18.28 -0.71 22.05
CA THR A 257 -19.73 -0.81 21.92
C THR A 257 -20.17 -0.30 20.56
N THR A 258 -21.26 -0.87 20.04
CA THR A 258 -21.76 -0.57 18.70
C THR A 258 -23.05 0.24 18.73
N SER A 259 -23.20 1.23 17.86
CA SER A 259 -24.43 2.02 17.73
C SER A 259 -24.93 2.00 16.30
N LYS A 260 -26.23 1.75 16.09
CA LYS A 260 -26.82 1.75 14.74
C LYS A 260 -26.77 3.15 14.14
N ILE A 261 -26.26 3.25 12.92
CA ILE A 261 -26.27 4.48 12.13
C ILE A 261 -27.63 4.56 11.44
N LYS A 262 -28.35 5.66 11.65
CA LYS A 262 -29.71 5.83 11.14
C LYS A 262 -29.74 6.22 9.67
N ASP A 263 -28.75 7.00 9.25
CA ASP A 263 -28.63 7.51 7.90
C ASP A 263 -27.20 7.33 7.42
N PHE A 264 -27.00 6.33 6.56
CA PHE A 264 -25.68 5.97 6.06
C PHE A 264 -25.19 6.94 4.98
N SER A 265 -26.07 7.72 4.36
CA SER A 265 -25.69 8.73 3.36
C SER A 265 -24.75 9.79 3.95
N GLN A 266 -24.78 9.95 5.27
CA GLN A 266 -23.96 10.92 6.00
C GLN A 266 -22.52 10.46 6.23
N VAL A 267 -22.15 9.23 5.89
CA VAL A 267 -20.79 8.71 6.10
C VAL A 267 -19.92 9.13 4.92
N ASP A 268 -18.93 9.98 5.19
CA ASP A 268 -17.99 10.49 4.18
C ASP A 268 -16.89 9.45 3.89
N HIS A 269 -16.18 9.02 4.92
CA HIS A 269 -15.18 7.96 4.82
C HIS A 269 -15.08 7.15 6.12
N GLY A 270 -14.51 5.94 6.03
CA GLY A 270 -14.31 5.07 7.19
C GLY A 270 -13.84 3.67 6.83
N LEU A 271 -13.13 3.03 7.75
CA LEU A 271 -12.80 1.61 7.63
C LEU A 271 -14.04 0.81 7.99
N VAL A 272 -14.35 -0.25 7.25
CA VAL A 272 -15.53 -1.04 7.56
C VAL A 272 -15.30 -2.52 7.51
N ILE A 273 -15.90 -3.15 8.49
CA ILE A 273 -15.80 -4.55 8.77
C ILE A 273 -17.17 -5.16 8.49
N SER A 274 -17.23 -6.06 7.52
CA SER A 274 -18.43 -6.89 7.33
C SER A 274 -18.39 -8.04 8.32
N HIS A 275 -19.46 -8.20 9.08
CA HIS A 275 -19.67 -9.35 9.95
C HIS A 275 -20.94 -10.08 9.53
N SER A 276 -20.84 -11.39 9.31
CA SER A 276 -21.95 -12.22 8.84
C SER A 276 -22.26 -13.33 9.82
N ASN A 277 -23.55 -13.55 10.07
CA ASN A 277 -24.06 -14.73 10.75
C ASN A 277 -24.22 -15.87 9.74
N VAL A 278 -23.53 -17.00 9.94
CA VAL A 278 -23.45 -18.07 8.94
C VAL A 278 -24.04 -19.37 9.46
N LYS A 279 -24.92 -19.99 8.66
CA LYS A 279 -25.52 -21.30 8.91
C LYS A 279 -24.93 -22.37 8.00
N LYS A 280 -24.70 -23.56 8.52
CA LYS A 280 -24.33 -24.74 7.74
C LYS A 280 -25.58 -25.38 7.18
N VAL A 281 -25.61 -25.57 5.86
CA VAL A 281 -26.70 -26.23 5.14
C VAL A 281 -26.28 -27.59 4.57
N GLY A 282 -24.99 -27.93 4.66
CA GLY A 282 -24.43 -29.24 4.32
C GLY A 282 -22.98 -29.36 4.78
N GLU A 283 -22.30 -30.47 4.47
CA GLU A 283 -20.91 -30.72 4.91
C GLU A 283 -19.91 -29.64 4.47
N LYS A 284 -20.14 -29.02 3.31
CA LYS A 284 -19.29 -27.95 2.73
C LYS A 284 -20.08 -26.75 2.23
N GLN A 285 -21.38 -26.71 2.51
CA GLN A 285 -22.26 -25.65 2.04
C GLN A 285 -22.73 -24.82 3.23
N THR A 286 -22.65 -23.51 3.05
CA THR A 286 -23.04 -22.52 4.05
C THR A 286 -23.99 -21.52 3.41
N SER A 287 -24.87 -20.96 4.22
CA SER A 287 -25.76 -19.86 3.85
C SER A 287 -25.54 -18.71 4.82
N ILE A 288 -25.45 -17.50 4.30
CA ILE A 288 -25.44 -16.28 5.11
C ILE A 288 -26.88 -16.05 5.58
N ILE A 289 -27.06 -15.87 6.89
CA ILE A 289 -28.36 -15.50 7.49
C ILE A 289 -28.57 -14.01 7.26
N ASP A 290 -27.60 -13.22 7.69
CA ASP A 290 -27.54 -11.77 7.53
C ASP A 290 -26.06 -11.31 7.56
N THR A 291 -25.85 -10.06 7.15
CA THR A 291 -24.55 -9.37 7.22
C THR A 291 -24.78 -7.96 7.73
N GLN A 292 -23.97 -7.54 8.70
CA GLN A 292 -23.92 -6.18 9.20
C GLN A 292 -22.57 -5.54 8.83
N ALA A 293 -22.59 -4.22 8.63
CA ALA A 293 -21.39 -3.42 8.44
C ALA A 293 -21.04 -2.66 9.72
N TYR A 294 -19.75 -2.67 10.09
CA TYR A 294 -19.23 -1.99 11.28
C TYR A 294 -18.16 -0.97 10.88
N LEU A 295 -18.48 0.32 11.02
CA LEU A 295 -17.59 1.43 10.71
C LEU A 295 -16.64 1.72 11.87
N VAL A 296 -15.39 1.96 11.54
CA VAL A 296 -14.29 2.27 12.44
C VAL A 296 -13.49 3.43 11.85
N ASN A 297 -13.03 4.35 12.71
CA ASN A 297 -12.29 5.53 12.28
C ASN A 297 -12.99 6.25 11.11
N TYR A 298 -14.29 6.47 11.28
CA TYR A 298 -15.15 7.06 10.26
C TYR A 298 -15.43 8.52 10.58
N SER A 299 -15.65 9.30 9.53
CA SER A 299 -16.18 10.65 9.61
C SER A 299 -17.63 10.64 9.13
N LEU A 300 -18.42 11.53 9.72
CA LEU A 300 -19.65 11.96 9.12
C LEU A 300 -19.34 13.23 8.33
N LEU A 301 -20.09 13.46 7.25
CA LEU A 301 -20.11 14.74 6.57
C LEU A 301 -20.47 15.81 7.60
N ASN A 302 -19.57 16.76 7.82
CA ASN A 302 -19.78 17.79 8.84
C ASN A 302 -20.97 18.68 8.46
N ASP A 303 -21.89 18.90 9.41
CA ASP A 303 -23.03 19.82 9.27
C ASP A 303 -22.58 21.22 8.81
N GLU A 304 -21.40 21.70 9.23
CA GLU A 304 -20.81 22.99 8.81
C GLU A 304 -20.61 23.13 7.29
N ASP A 305 -20.31 22.03 6.59
CA ASP A 305 -20.15 22.03 5.14
C ASP A 305 -21.48 21.84 4.39
N LEU A 306 -22.50 21.27 5.03
CA LEU A 306 -23.83 21.12 4.46
C LEU A 306 -24.68 22.39 4.60
N TYR A 307 -24.48 23.20 5.66
CA TYR A 307 -25.19 24.47 5.86
C TYR A 307 -25.07 25.44 4.68
N LYS A 308 -23.99 25.39 3.89
CA LYS A 308 -23.85 26.24 2.68
C LYS A 308 -24.85 25.89 1.57
N TYR A 309 -25.48 24.73 1.66
CA TYR A 309 -26.44 24.18 0.69
C TYR A 309 -27.88 24.05 1.23
N GLU A 310 -28.14 24.33 2.51
CA GLU A 310 -29.44 24.10 3.17
C GLU A 310 -30.63 24.86 2.52
N ASP A 311 -30.34 25.95 1.81
CA ASP A 311 -31.32 26.75 1.07
C ASP A 311 -31.13 26.70 -0.46
N ILE A 312 -30.34 25.76 -0.97
CA ILE A 312 -30.14 25.61 -2.42
C ILE A 312 -31.07 24.52 -2.96
N GLU A 313 -31.85 24.88 -3.96
CA GLU A 313 -32.66 23.96 -4.76
C GLU A 313 -32.04 23.86 -6.15
N ILE A 314 -31.89 22.62 -6.65
CA ILE A 314 -31.42 22.34 -8.00
C ILE A 314 -32.57 21.76 -8.83
N THR A 315 -32.84 22.34 -9.99
CA THR A 315 -33.70 21.76 -11.01
C THR A 315 -32.84 21.20 -12.14
N ILE A 316 -33.01 19.93 -12.47
CA ILE A 316 -32.42 19.30 -13.66
C ILE A 316 -33.54 19.13 -14.70
N GLU A 317 -33.36 19.69 -15.88
CA GLU A 317 -34.35 19.72 -16.97
C GLU A 317 -33.78 19.04 -18.21
N ASP A 318 -34.48 18.05 -18.75
CA ASP A 318 -34.20 17.46 -20.07
C ASP A 318 -35.09 18.10 -21.13
N ILE A 319 -34.46 18.84 -22.05
CA ILE A 319 -35.19 19.56 -23.12
C ILE A 319 -35.80 18.60 -24.14
N LYS A 320 -35.25 17.40 -24.30
CA LYS A 320 -35.75 16.44 -25.29
C LYS A 320 -37.01 15.75 -24.82
N THR A 321 -37.12 15.46 -23.52
CA THR A 321 -38.28 14.78 -22.94
C THR A 321 -39.28 15.74 -22.32
N ASP A 322 -38.91 17.01 -22.09
CA ASP A 322 -39.72 17.99 -21.35
C ASP A 322 -39.99 17.54 -19.89
N GLU A 323 -39.03 16.78 -19.32
CA GLU A 323 -39.06 16.29 -17.95
C GLU A 323 -38.10 17.09 -17.08
N ASP A 324 -38.52 17.37 -15.85
CA ASP A 324 -37.71 18.03 -14.83
C ASP A 324 -37.73 17.27 -13.50
N VAL A 325 -36.59 17.32 -12.79
CA VAL A 325 -36.44 16.80 -11.43
C VAL A 325 -35.95 17.92 -10.54
N VAL A 326 -36.66 18.14 -9.44
CA VAL A 326 -36.29 19.11 -8.40
C VAL A 326 -35.61 18.37 -7.25
N ILE A 327 -34.40 18.79 -6.94
CA ILE A 327 -33.55 18.26 -5.88
C ILE A 327 -33.43 19.34 -4.80
N TYR A 328 -34.00 19.03 -3.64
CA TYR A 328 -34.02 19.88 -2.45
C TYR A 328 -33.33 19.22 -1.25
N ASP A 329 -32.89 17.97 -1.39
CA ASP A 329 -32.10 17.30 -0.37
C ASP A 329 -30.70 17.92 -0.31
N THR A 330 -30.36 18.52 0.84
CA THR A 330 -29.10 19.24 1.06
C THR A 330 -27.87 18.40 0.70
N PHE A 331 -27.94 17.09 0.89
CA PHE A 331 -26.84 16.17 0.60
C PHE A 331 -26.71 15.91 -0.90
N ASP A 332 -27.80 15.59 -1.61
CA ASP A 332 -27.76 15.46 -3.07
C ASP A 332 -27.28 16.76 -3.74
N VAL A 333 -27.73 17.90 -3.24
CA VAL A 333 -27.27 19.22 -3.69
C VAL A 333 -25.76 19.37 -3.46
N ALA A 334 -25.27 19.11 -2.24
CA ALA A 334 -23.85 19.20 -1.91
C ALA A 334 -22.99 18.28 -2.80
N TYR A 335 -23.45 17.04 -3.03
CA TYR A 335 -22.75 16.06 -3.85
C TYR A 335 -22.63 16.50 -5.32
N ILE A 336 -23.72 17.05 -5.87
CA ILE A 336 -23.74 17.62 -7.22
C ILE A 336 -22.75 18.78 -7.32
N TYR A 337 -22.75 19.70 -6.36
CA TYR A 337 -21.80 20.82 -6.35
C TYR A 337 -20.35 20.35 -6.23
N ASP A 338 -20.06 19.35 -5.39
CA ASP A 338 -18.71 18.82 -5.23
C ASP A 338 -18.18 18.22 -6.55
N LYS A 339 -19.00 17.40 -7.22
CA LYS A 339 -18.67 16.83 -8.54
C LYS A 339 -18.44 17.89 -9.60
N ILE A 340 -19.20 18.97 -9.56
CA ILE A 340 -19.03 20.12 -10.44
C ILE A 340 -17.73 20.87 -10.07
N SER A 341 -17.48 21.20 -8.80
CA SER A 341 -16.33 22.03 -8.38
C SER A 341 -14.99 21.33 -8.47
N ASN A 342 -14.95 20.01 -8.28
CA ASN A 342 -13.71 19.21 -8.32
C ASN A 342 -13.34 18.74 -9.74
N GLY A 343 -14.18 19.02 -10.74
CA GLY A 343 -13.77 18.87 -12.13
C GLY A 343 -12.60 19.81 -12.44
N GLY A 344 -11.63 19.40 -13.23
CA GLY A 344 -10.62 20.32 -13.77
C GLY A 344 -11.21 21.11 -14.95
N TRP A 345 -12.06 22.11 -14.71
CA TRP A 345 -12.73 22.86 -15.78
C TRP A 345 -11.74 23.79 -16.46
N ALA A 346 -11.74 23.79 -17.80
CA ALA A 346 -10.96 24.73 -18.60
C ALA A 346 -11.90 25.52 -19.50
N GLU A 347 -11.86 26.85 -19.40
CA GLU A 347 -12.61 27.73 -20.31
C GLU A 347 -12.12 27.52 -21.76
N VAL A 348 -13.07 27.45 -22.69
CA VAL A 348 -12.79 27.25 -24.11
C VAL A 348 -12.99 28.57 -24.83
N HIS A 349 -11.88 29.22 -25.20
CA HIS A 349 -11.89 30.43 -26.01
C HIS A 349 -11.82 30.11 -27.51
N ASP A 350 -12.39 30.97 -28.34
CA ASP A 350 -12.23 30.99 -29.81
C ASP A 350 -12.68 29.72 -30.57
N MET A 351 -13.64 28.97 -30.04
CA MET A 351 -14.18 27.78 -30.70
C MET A 351 -15.65 27.99 -31.10
N SER A 352 -15.95 27.92 -32.41
CA SER A 352 -17.34 27.86 -32.88
C SER A 352 -17.89 26.45 -32.62
N LEU A 353 -18.42 26.25 -31.42
CA LEU A 353 -19.04 25.00 -30.99
C LEU A 353 -20.47 24.93 -31.54
N ASP A 354 -20.70 24.10 -32.57
CA ASP A 354 -22.04 23.78 -33.08
C ASP A 354 -22.67 22.63 -32.28
N ILE A 355 -22.72 22.81 -30.96
CA ILE A 355 -23.34 21.87 -30.02
C ILE A 355 -24.34 22.61 -29.14
N LYS A 356 -25.45 21.94 -28.83
CA LYS A 356 -26.51 22.47 -27.98
C LYS A 356 -26.65 21.58 -26.76
N PRO A 357 -26.73 22.15 -25.55
CA PRO A 357 -27.05 21.38 -24.37
C PRO A 357 -28.42 20.71 -24.51
N ASP A 358 -28.53 19.50 -23.99
CA ASP A 358 -29.77 18.74 -23.91
C ASP A 358 -30.28 18.57 -22.49
N ILE A 359 -29.41 18.73 -21.48
CA ILE A 359 -29.79 18.79 -20.07
C ILE A 359 -29.35 20.13 -19.48
N PHE A 360 -30.22 20.75 -18.69
CA PHE A 360 -29.93 21.96 -17.94
C PHE A 360 -30.01 21.71 -16.44
N LEU A 361 -28.97 22.12 -15.72
CA LEU A 361 -28.97 22.21 -14.27
C LEU A 361 -29.12 23.68 -13.89
N LYS A 362 -30.12 23.98 -13.09
CA LYS A 362 -30.45 25.33 -12.63
C LYS A 362 -30.49 25.33 -11.12
N ASP A 363 -29.85 26.30 -10.48
CA ASP A 363 -30.06 26.54 -9.05
C ASP A 363 -30.98 27.73 -8.79
N ASN A 364 -31.59 27.77 -7.61
CA ASN A 364 -32.42 28.89 -7.15
C ASN A 364 -31.63 30.19 -6.87
N LYS A 365 -30.30 30.18 -7.09
CA LYS A 365 -29.41 31.35 -7.02
C LYS A 365 -29.09 31.93 -8.40
N GLY A 366 -29.66 31.37 -9.47
CA GLY A 366 -29.55 31.87 -10.83
C GLY A 366 -28.38 31.31 -11.64
N ASN A 367 -27.64 30.30 -11.13
CA ASN A 367 -26.65 29.61 -11.95
C ASN A 367 -27.34 28.61 -12.87
N VAL A 368 -26.90 28.60 -14.13
CA VAL A 368 -27.43 27.70 -15.15
C VAL A 368 -26.27 27.03 -15.89
N LEU A 369 -26.26 25.71 -15.89
CA LEU A 369 -25.29 24.86 -16.59
C LEU A 369 -26.01 23.98 -17.60
N GLY A 370 -25.59 24.02 -18.86
CA GLY A 370 -26.07 23.18 -19.93
C GLY A 370 -25.05 22.08 -20.26
N PHE A 371 -25.47 20.82 -20.16
CA PHE A 371 -24.67 19.63 -20.46
C PHE A 371 -25.04 19.06 -21.84
N CYS A 372 -24.03 18.55 -22.56
CA CYS A 372 -24.18 18.03 -23.92
C CYS A 372 -23.86 16.53 -23.95
N LYS A 373 -24.81 15.70 -24.40
CA LYS A 373 -24.60 14.25 -24.55
C LYS A 373 -23.42 13.90 -25.44
N GLY A 374 -22.58 12.97 -24.98
CA GLY A 374 -21.43 12.46 -25.74
C GLY A 374 -20.33 13.51 -25.97
N SER A 375 -20.32 14.57 -25.18
CA SER A 375 -19.39 15.69 -25.29
C SER A 375 -18.81 16.03 -23.91
N SER A 376 -17.53 16.38 -23.88
CA SER A 376 -16.83 16.87 -22.68
C SER A 376 -16.97 18.39 -22.52
N PHE A 377 -18.08 18.97 -22.96
CA PHE A 377 -18.33 20.41 -22.93
C PHE A 377 -19.58 20.74 -22.13
N VAL A 378 -19.46 21.76 -21.27
CA VAL A 378 -20.54 22.32 -20.48
C VAL A 378 -20.66 23.81 -20.79
N ARG A 379 -21.87 24.28 -21.03
CA ARG A 379 -22.18 25.69 -21.21
C ARG A 379 -22.60 26.28 -19.87
N ARG A 380 -22.01 27.38 -19.45
CA ARG A 380 -22.52 28.17 -18.32
C ARG A 380 -23.21 29.40 -18.87
N ASP A 381 -24.48 29.57 -18.53
CA ASP A 381 -25.21 30.78 -18.89
C ASP A 381 -25.07 31.79 -17.74
N LEU A 382 -24.45 32.93 -18.06
CA LEU A 382 -24.35 34.11 -17.21
C LEU A 382 -25.37 35.14 -17.72
N GLU A 383 -25.75 36.11 -16.87
CA GLU A 383 -26.87 37.04 -17.13
C GLU A 383 -26.88 37.70 -18.54
N THR A 384 -25.71 37.88 -19.15
CA THR A 384 -25.59 38.53 -20.47
C THR A 384 -24.76 37.74 -21.49
N THR A 385 -24.14 36.62 -21.09
CA THR A 385 -23.22 35.85 -21.95
C THR A 385 -23.25 34.36 -21.60
N SER A 386 -23.02 33.51 -22.59
CA SER A 386 -22.78 32.08 -22.37
C SER A 386 -21.30 31.77 -22.57
N VAL A 387 -20.71 31.03 -21.64
CA VAL A 387 -19.30 30.61 -21.69
C VAL A 387 -19.22 29.10 -21.76
N TRP A 388 -18.32 28.57 -22.58
CA TRP A 388 -18.11 27.13 -22.72
C TRP A 388 -16.89 26.67 -21.93
N TYR A 389 -17.04 25.53 -21.26
CA TYR A 389 -15.99 24.87 -20.50
C TYR A 389 -15.79 23.45 -21.00
N SER A 390 -14.54 22.99 -21.03
CA SER A 390 -14.22 21.58 -21.08
C SER A 390 -14.34 20.99 -19.67
N ALA A 391 -15.08 19.90 -19.54
CA ALA A 391 -15.38 19.21 -18.28
C ALA A 391 -15.11 17.70 -18.40
N PRO A 392 -14.96 16.97 -17.27
CA PRO A 392 -14.77 15.52 -17.27
C PRO A 392 -15.88 14.79 -18.05
N SER A 393 -15.51 13.76 -18.82
CA SER A 393 -16.44 13.04 -19.70
C SER A 393 -17.61 12.37 -18.97
N GLY A 394 -17.42 11.98 -17.70
CA GLY A 394 -18.45 11.33 -16.88
C GLY A 394 -19.51 12.26 -16.31
N LEU A 395 -19.34 13.58 -16.42
CA LEU A 395 -20.21 14.54 -15.74
C LEU A 395 -21.63 14.57 -16.36
N TYR A 396 -21.76 14.37 -17.66
CA TYR A 396 -23.06 14.26 -18.32
C TYR A 396 -23.84 13.05 -17.82
N GLU A 397 -23.20 11.86 -17.79
CA GLU A 397 -23.85 10.64 -17.33
C GLU A 397 -24.28 10.75 -15.88
N PHE A 398 -23.43 11.31 -15.02
CA PHE A 398 -23.72 11.58 -13.62
C PHE A 398 -24.99 12.44 -13.42
N ILE A 399 -25.11 13.56 -14.12
CA ILE A 399 -26.30 14.43 -14.02
C ILE A 399 -27.55 13.73 -14.60
N ASN A 400 -27.40 12.98 -15.69
CA ASN A 400 -28.50 12.27 -16.33
C ASN A 400 -29.09 11.14 -15.46
N GLU A 401 -28.32 10.55 -14.53
CA GLU A 401 -28.83 9.53 -13.59
C GLU A 401 -29.95 10.07 -12.70
N TYR A 402 -29.96 11.36 -12.37
CA TYR A 402 -31.01 11.97 -11.56
C TYR A 402 -32.36 12.09 -12.29
N LEU A 403 -32.35 12.15 -13.62
CA LEU A 403 -33.58 12.14 -14.44
C LEU A 403 -34.17 10.72 -14.58
N SER A 404 -33.40 9.68 -14.23
CA SER A 404 -33.81 8.28 -14.36
C SER A 404 -34.35 7.67 -13.05
N LYS A 405 -34.35 8.46 -11.97
CA LYS A 405 -34.91 8.12 -10.65
C LYS A 405 -36.32 8.69 -10.52
#